data_AF-A0A2K3MX71-F1
#
_entry.id   AF-A0A2K3MX71-F1
#
_cell.length_a   1.000
_cell.length_b   1.000
_cell.length_c   1.000
_cell.angle_alpha   90.00
_cell.angle_beta   90.00
_cell.angle_gamma   90.00
#
_symmetry.space_group_name_H-M   'P 1'
#
loop_
_entity.id
_entity.type
_entity.pdbx_description
1 polymer ?
#
loop_
_entity_poly.entity_id
_entity_poly.type
_entity_poly.pdbx_seq_one_letter_code
_entity_poly.pdbx_strand_id
1 'polypeptide(L)'
;QKFSSSSSSSSNKVKVSGPHSRAGVHDPSPPTKTLTGRRSRPLSDDDICSKSLSNVQQYNTYYYLFHCFCAFHSPADPLSQNMDPSLLYHQLKAADPFFLLAGPNVIESEEHIMRMAKHIKTISSKFGIPLVFKSSFDKANRTSSKSFRGPGMVEGLKILEKVKIAYDLPIVTDVHEAIQCEPVGKVADIIQIPAFLCRQTDLLVAAAKTGKIINIKKGQFCDDKFSGKGSVSWKS
;
A
#
# COMPACT_ATOMS: atom_id res chain seq x y z
N GLN A 1 61.43 -18.72 -27.95
CA GLN A 1 61.17 -18.74 -29.41
C GLN A 1 59.93 -17.89 -29.69
N LYS A 2 59.85 -17.25 -30.87
CA LYS A 2 58.64 -16.55 -31.34
C LYS A 2 57.61 -17.59 -31.83
N PHE A 3 56.32 -17.24 -31.92
CA PHE A 3 55.71 -16.87 -33.21
C PHE A 3 54.31 -16.27 -33.08
N SER A 4 53.92 -15.55 -34.12
CA SER A 4 52.73 -14.71 -34.28
C SER A 4 51.79 -15.28 -35.37
N SER A 5 50.74 -14.51 -35.71
CA SER A 5 50.04 -14.51 -37.02
C SER A 5 49.20 -15.76 -37.38
N SER A 6 48.11 -15.67 -38.18
CA SER A 6 47.31 -14.55 -38.74
C SER A 6 46.09 -15.13 -39.48
N SER A 7 45.10 -14.28 -39.88
CA SER A 7 44.23 -14.41 -41.10
C SER A 7 43.37 -15.69 -41.29
N SER A 8 42.22 -15.74 -41.98
CA SER A 8 41.20 -14.80 -42.50
C SER A 8 39.98 -15.69 -42.93
N SER A 9 38.91 -15.34 -43.67
CA SER A 9 38.46 -14.14 -44.38
C SER A 9 36.95 -14.27 -44.70
N SER A 10 36.27 -13.14 -44.90
CA SER A 10 35.14 -12.92 -45.84
C SER A 10 33.96 -13.91 -45.95
N SER A 11 32.73 -13.43 -45.70
CA SER A 11 31.82 -12.95 -46.77
C SER A 11 30.49 -12.41 -46.20
N ASN A 12 29.72 -11.69 -47.02
CA ASN A 12 28.76 -10.66 -46.56
C ASN A 12 27.49 -10.63 -47.45
N LYS A 13 26.35 -10.09 -46.93
CA LYS A 13 25.12 -9.66 -47.67
C LYS A 13 24.22 -10.78 -48.28
N VAL A 14 22.94 -10.62 -48.67
CA VAL A 14 21.77 -9.68 -48.49
C VAL A 14 20.53 -10.45 -49.07
N LYS A 15 19.39 -10.67 -48.37
CA LYS A 15 18.15 -9.85 -48.22
C LYS A 15 17.19 -9.81 -49.45
N VAL A 16 15.86 -9.70 -49.20
CA VAL A 16 14.73 -9.35 -50.15
C VAL A 16 14.22 -10.57 -50.99
N SER A 17 12.93 -10.85 -51.32
CA SER A 17 11.57 -10.25 -51.19
C SER A 17 10.45 -11.34 -51.28
N GLY A 18 9.17 -11.02 -50.97
CA GLY A 18 7.97 -11.80 -51.41
C GLY A 18 7.42 -11.28 -52.77
N PRO A 19 6.10 -11.39 -53.12
CA PRO A 19 4.97 -12.21 -52.61
C PRO A 19 4.13 -12.94 -53.73
N HIS A 20 3.12 -13.78 -53.40
CA HIS A 20 1.74 -13.82 -54.02
C HIS A 20 0.88 -15.13 -53.87
N SER A 21 -0.33 -14.96 -53.30
CA SER A 21 -1.70 -15.46 -53.68
C SER A 21 -2.12 -16.94 -53.95
N ARG A 22 -3.22 -17.33 -53.25
CA ARG A 22 -4.36 -18.27 -53.59
C ARG A 22 -4.02 -19.77 -53.79
N ALA A 23 -4.92 -20.74 -53.51
CA ALA A 23 -6.34 -20.75 -53.10
C ALA A 23 -6.60 -21.74 -51.93
N GLY A 24 -7.80 -21.73 -51.31
CA GLY A 24 -8.12 -22.50 -50.08
C GLY A 24 -9.04 -23.72 -50.28
N VAL A 25 -9.66 -24.24 -49.20
CA VAL A 25 -10.96 -24.97 -49.17
C VAL A 25 -11.35 -25.38 -47.72
N HIS A 26 -12.65 -25.24 -47.40
CA HIS A 26 -13.48 -25.78 -46.28
C HIS A 26 -13.11 -25.66 -44.77
N ASP A 27 -14.04 -25.02 -44.04
CA ASP A 27 -14.33 -25.13 -42.59
C ASP A 27 -15.44 -26.18 -42.31
N PRO A 28 -15.51 -26.76 -41.09
CA PRO A 28 -16.80 -26.81 -40.41
C PRO A 28 -16.76 -26.42 -38.92
N SER A 29 -17.49 -25.34 -38.60
CA SER A 29 -17.75 -24.83 -37.25
C SER A 29 -18.61 -25.77 -36.36
N PRO A 30 -18.38 -25.82 -35.02
CA PRO A 30 -19.19 -26.59 -34.06
C PRO A 30 -20.51 -25.87 -33.64
N PRO A 31 -21.50 -26.59 -33.07
CA PRO A 31 -22.91 -26.20 -33.16
C PRO A 31 -23.40 -25.18 -32.12
N THR A 32 -24.36 -24.36 -32.56
CA THR A 32 -25.14 -23.41 -31.75
C THR A 32 -26.19 -24.12 -30.88
N LYS A 33 -26.24 -23.78 -29.59
CA LYS A 33 -27.37 -24.13 -28.71
C LYS A 33 -28.36 -22.96 -28.64
N THR A 34 -29.57 -23.18 -29.13
CA THR A 34 -30.72 -22.31 -28.89
C THR A 34 -31.10 -22.34 -27.41
N LEU A 35 -31.06 -21.18 -26.75
CA LEU A 35 -31.68 -20.98 -25.44
C LEU A 35 -32.83 -19.98 -25.56
N THR A 36 -33.99 -20.42 -25.12
CA THR A 36 -35.25 -19.67 -25.14
C THR A 36 -35.17 -18.43 -24.26
N GLY A 37 -35.80 -17.34 -24.70
CA GLY A 37 -35.69 -16.05 -24.04
C GLY A 37 -36.29 -16.02 -22.63
N ARG A 38 -35.49 -15.61 -21.65
CA ARG A 38 -35.96 -14.78 -20.54
C ARG A 38 -35.40 -13.38 -20.77
N ARG A 39 -36.28 -12.37 -20.86
CA ARG A 39 -35.84 -10.97 -20.77
C ARG A 39 -35.24 -10.78 -19.37
N SER A 40 -33.93 -10.60 -19.29
CA SER A 40 -33.30 -10.10 -18.08
C SER A 40 -33.87 -8.72 -17.76
N ARG A 41 -34.35 -8.52 -16.53
CA ARG A 41 -34.57 -7.15 -16.04
C ARG A 41 -33.23 -6.41 -16.08
N PRO A 42 -33.20 -5.09 -16.35
CA PRO A 42 -32.03 -4.30 -16.02
C PRO A 42 -31.72 -4.52 -14.53
N LEU A 43 -30.45 -4.82 -14.24
CA LEU A 43 -29.95 -4.98 -12.88
C LEU A 43 -30.08 -3.63 -12.17
N SER A 44 -30.53 -3.63 -10.91
CA SER A 44 -30.49 -2.40 -10.10
C SER A 44 -29.04 -2.08 -9.72
N ASP A 45 -28.76 -0.85 -9.30
CA ASP A 45 -27.41 -0.47 -8.83
C ASP A 45 -26.97 -1.34 -7.63
N ASP A 46 -27.93 -1.83 -6.82
CA ASP A 46 -27.69 -2.78 -5.72
C ASP A 46 -27.22 -4.17 -6.21
N ASP A 47 -27.74 -4.66 -7.34
CA ASP A 47 -27.31 -5.92 -7.96
C ASP A 47 -25.86 -5.83 -8.48
N ILE A 48 -25.43 -4.64 -8.91
CA ILE A 48 -24.05 -4.39 -9.35
C ILE A 48 -23.12 -4.34 -8.13
N CYS A 49 -23.55 -3.72 -7.04
CA CYS A 49 -22.82 -3.68 -5.77
C CYS A 49 -22.58 -5.09 -5.20
N SER A 50 -23.63 -5.92 -5.09
CA SER A 50 -23.52 -7.27 -4.51
C SER A 50 -22.62 -8.21 -5.34
N LYS A 51 -22.67 -8.16 -6.68
CA LYS A 51 -21.83 -8.97 -7.56
C LYS A 51 -20.37 -8.49 -7.67
N SER A 52 -20.11 -7.22 -7.37
CA SER A 52 -18.75 -6.71 -7.24
C SER A 52 -18.07 -7.26 -5.98
N LEU A 53 -18.82 -7.36 -4.87
CA LEU A 53 -18.31 -7.84 -3.58
C LEU A 53 -17.94 -9.34 -3.59
N SER A 54 -18.65 -10.19 -4.34
CA SER A 54 -18.36 -11.63 -4.41
C SER A 54 -17.07 -12.01 -5.14
N ASN A 55 -16.42 -11.08 -5.86
CA ASN A 55 -15.20 -11.35 -6.64
C ASN A 55 -13.91 -10.78 -6.00
N VAL A 56 -13.98 -10.18 -4.81
CA VAL A 56 -12.80 -9.62 -4.10
C VAL A 56 -12.10 -10.69 -3.25
N GLN A 57 -12.01 -11.93 -3.74
CA GLN A 57 -11.51 -13.07 -2.94
C GLN A 57 -10.18 -13.67 -3.43
N GLN A 58 -9.47 -13.03 -4.38
CA GLN A 58 -8.19 -13.56 -4.88
C GLN A 58 -7.08 -12.53 -5.20
N TYR A 59 -7.07 -11.39 -4.50
CA TYR A 59 -5.86 -10.57 -4.35
C TYR A 59 -5.55 -10.35 -2.87
N ASN A 60 -4.28 -10.54 -2.49
CA ASN A 60 -3.82 -10.78 -1.12
C ASN A 60 -3.77 -9.50 -0.26
N THR A 61 -4.92 -8.84 -0.12
CA THR A 61 -5.11 -7.56 0.55
C THR A 61 -5.86 -7.78 1.86
N TYR A 62 -5.10 -7.93 2.95
CA TYR A 62 -5.66 -8.10 4.28
C TYR A 62 -6.34 -6.81 4.79
N TYR A 63 -7.65 -6.73 4.63
CA TYR A 63 -8.48 -5.80 5.38
C TYR A 63 -8.57 -6.26 6.84
N TYR A 64 -7.96 -5.52 7.76
CA TYR A 64 -8.16 -5.69 9.20
C TYR A 64 -8.67 -4.39 9.80
N LEU A 65 -9.99 -4.29 9.92
CA LEU A 65 -10.68 -3.16 10.53
C LEU A 65 -10.98 -3.44 12.01
N PHE A 66 -9.99 -3.22 12.88
CA PHE A 66 -10.19 -3.11 14.33
C PHE A 66 -9.09 -2.21 14.91
N HIS A 67 -9.43 -0.97 15.22
CA HIS A 67 -8.48 0.03 15.72
C HIS A 67 -8.76 0.41 17.17
N CYS A 68 -7.73 0.31 18.01
CA CYS A 68 -7.62 1.10 19.23
C CYS A 68 -6.67 2.26 18.93
N PHE A 69 -7.20 3.49 18.92
CA PHE A 69 -6.40 4.69 18.75
C PHE A 69 -6.22 5.39 20.10
N CYS A 70 -4.97 5.62 20.49
CA CYS A 70 -4.61 6.55 21.54
C CYS A 70 -3.91 7.75 20.89
N ALA A 71 -4.47 8.95 21.08
CA ALA A 71 -3.82 10.21 20.72
C ALA A 71 -3.17 10.79 21.99
N PHE A 72 -1.85 11.03 21.94
CA PHE A 72 -1.12 11.68 23.03
C PHE A 72 -0.86 13.14 22.64
N HIS A 73 -1.26 14.07 23.51
CA HIS A 73 -0.94 15.49 23.33
C HIS A 73 0.54 15.74 23.65
N SER A 74 1.24 16.36 22.71
CA SER A 74 2.54 17.01 22.91
C SER A 74 2.44 18.42 22.30
N PRO A 75 3.00 19.47 22.93
CA PRO A 75 2.95 20.83 22.36
C PRO A 75 3.62 20.87 20.98
N ALA A 76 2.94 21.46 20.00
CA ALA A 76 3.37 21.49 18.61
C ALA A 76 4.50 22.49 18.35
N ASP A 77 5.40 22.15 17.42
CA ASP A 77 6.40 23.06 16.85
C ASP A 77 5.72 24.01 15.84
N PRO A 78 5.79 25.34 16.03
CA PRO A 78 5.10 26.33 15.17
C PRO A 78 5.52 26.36 13.70
N LEU A 79 6.63 25.72 13.32
CA LEU A 79 7.16 25.78 11.94
C LEU A 79 6.85 24.53 11.10
N SER A 80 6.05 23.61 11.61
CA SER A 80 5.69 22.38 10.90
C SER A 80 4.45 22.57 10.00
N GLN A 81 4.59 22.46 8.67
CA GLN A 81 3.45 22.40 7.73
C GLN A 81 2.65 21.07 7.80
N ASN A 82 2.84 20.28 8.87
CA ASN A 82 2.08 19.08 9.11
C ASN A 82 0.70 19.44 9.69
N MET A 83 -0.37 18.78 9.26
CA MET A 83 -1.65 18.86 9.97
C MET A 83 -1.46 18.49 11.44
N ASP A 84 -2.13 19.24 12.33
CA ASP A 84 -2.23 18.91 13.74
C ASP A 84 -2.71 17.45 13.89
N PRO A 85 -1.94 16.57 14.57
CA PRO A 85 -2.35 15.18 14.83
C PRO A 85 -3.72 15.07 15.49
N SER A 86 -4.12 16.07 16.30
CA SER A 86 -5.46 16.14 16.90
C SER A 86 -6.54 16.34 15.83
N LEU A 87 -6.37 17.32 14.93
CA LEU A 87 -7.30 17.58 13.83
C LEU A 87 -7.48 16.36 12.92
N LEU A 88 -6.37 15.76 12.46
CA LEU A 88 -6.40 14.57 11.61
C LEU A 88 -7.09 13.39 12.34
N TYR A 89 -6.80 13.19 13.63
CA TYR A 89 -7.46 12.14 14.41
C TYR A 89 -8.98 12.36 14.49
N HIS A 90 -9.43 13.59 14.76
CA HIS A 90 -10.84 13.93 14.79
C HIS A 90 -11.53 13.75 13.43
N GLN A 91 -10.87 14.14 12.33
CA GLN A 91 -11.38 13.94 10.97
C GLN A 91 -11.54 12.44 10.65
N LEU A 92 -10.53 11.61 10.92
CA LEU A 92 -10.59 10.16 10.66
C LEU A 92 -11.63 9.47 11.56
N LYS A 93 -11.78 9.90 12.81
CA LYS A 93 -12.78 9.37 13.74
C LYS A 93 -14.22 9.74 13.35
N ALA A 94 -14.42 10.90 12.72
CA ALA A 94 -15.72 11.37 12.26
C ALA A 94 -16.08 10.90 10.83
N ALA A 95 -15.20 10.14 10.16
CA ALA A 95 -15.43 9.66 8.81
C ALA A 95 -16.54 8.58 8.78
N ASP A 96 -17.59 8.85 8.00
CA ASP A 96 -18.75 7.98 7.80
C ASP A 96 -18.91 7.69 6.29
N PRO A 97 -19.08 6.44 5.84
CA PRO A 97 -19.11 5.20 6.64
C PRO A 97 -17.73 4.70 7.11
N PHE A 98 -16.64 5.16 6.51
CA PHE A 98 -15.26 4.79 6.88
C PHE A 98 -14.21 5.72 6.26
N PHE A 99 -12.95 5.57 6.69
CA PHE A 99 -11.75 6.09 6.03
C PHE A 99 -10.83 4.95 5.56
N LEU A 100 -9.89 5.25 4.67
CA LEU A 100 -8.94 4.27 4.10
C LEU A 100 -7.51 4.51 4.58
N LEU A 101 -6.85 3.45 5.06
CA LEU A 101 -5.39 3.35 5.11
C LEU A 101 -4.93 2.50 3.93
N ALA A 102 -4.51 3.10 2.82
CA ALA A 102 -4.30 2.38 1.56
C ALA A 102 -3.00 2.75 0.83
N GLY A 103 -2.40 1.76 0.18
CA GLY A 103 -1.16 1.89 -0.59
C GLY A 103 -0.38 0.57 -0.69
N PRO A 104 0.71 0.54 -1.44
CA PRO A 104 1.50 -0.68 -1.68
C PRO A 104 2.18 -1.18 -0.40
N ASN A 105 2.30 -2.51 -0.26
CA ASN A 105 2.78 -3.15 0.97
C ASN A 105 4.18 -2.65 1.40
N VAL A 106 5.09 -2.50 0.44
CA VAL A 106 6.47 -2.04 0.61
C VAL A 106 6.79 -1.01 -0.48
N ILE A 107 7.73 -0.11 -0.21
CA ILE A 107 8.30 0.77 -1.22
C ILE A 107 9.21 -0.04 -2.14
N GLU A 108 8.88 -0.09 -3.42
CA GLU A 108 9.67 -0.79 -4.45
C GLU A 108 10.53 0.20 -5.26
N SER A 109 9.93 1.31 -5.68
CA SER A 109 10.61 2.46 -6.29
C SER A 109 9.81 3.74 -6.06
N GLU A 110 10.45 4.90 -6.17
CA GLU A 110 9.77 6.20 -6.09
C GLU A 110 8.67 6.33 -7.15
N GLU A 111 8.97 6.00 -8.41
CA GLU A 111 8.00 6.03 -9.52
C GLU A 111 6.76 5.17 -9.20
N HIS A 112 6.96 3.96 -8.67
CA HIS A 112 5.85 3.10 -8.30
C HIS A 112 5.00 3.73 -7.19
N ILE A 113 5.64 4.24 -6.13
CA ILE A 113 4.94 4.89 -5.02
C ILE A 113 4.14 6.10 -5.48
N MET A 114 4.74 7.00 -6.26
CA MET A 114 4.07 8.22 -6.75
C MET A 114 2.88 7.88 -7.66
N ARG A 115 3.04 6.89 -8.55
CA ARG A 115 1.95 6.38 -9.40
C ARG A 115 0.80 5.80 -8.58
N MET A 116 1.09 5.02 -7.54
CA MET A 116 0.07 4.45 -6.66
C MET A 116 -0.64 5.54 -5.84
N ALA A 117 0.09 6.47 -5.25
CA ALA A 117 -0.47 7.58 -4.48
C ALA A 117 -1.45 8.41 -5.33
N LYS A 118 -1.05 8.77 -6.56
CA LYS A 118 -1.91 9.47 -7.53
C LYS A 118 -3.21 8.71 -7.79
N HIS A 119 -3.13 7.42 -8.17
CA HIS A 119 -4.32 6.64 -8.52
C HIS A 119 -5.25 6.42 -7.33
N ILE A 120 -4.71 6.11 -6.15
CA ILE A 120 -5.52 5.88 -4.95
C ILE A 120 -6.18 7.20 -4.51
N LYS A 121 -5.49 8.35 -4.58
CA LYS A 121 -6.10 9.68 -4.35
C LYS A 121 -7.23 9.94 -5.35
N THR A 122 -7.01 9.74 -6.65
CA THR A 122 -8.06 9.95 -7.66
C THR A 122 -9.31 9.13 -7.36
N ILE A 123 -9.16 7.86 -6.96
CA ILE A 123 -10.29 6.99 -6.62
C ILE A 123 -10.96 7.45 -5.32
N SER A 124 -10.21 7.66 -4.24
CA SER A 124 -10.80 8.05 -2.94
C SER A 124 -11.50 9.40 -3.02
N SER A 125 -10.90 10.39 -3.69
CA SER A 125 -11.50 11.71 -3.92
C SER A 125 -12.78 11.63 -4.75
N LYS A 126 -12.87 10.74 -5.76
CA LYS A 126 -14.10 10.54 -6.56
C LYS A 126 -15.28 10.08 -5.70
N PHE A 127 -15.03 9.32 -4.63
CA PHE A 127 -16.05 8.81 -3.72
C PHE A 127 -16.15 9.60 -2.39
N GLY A 128 -15.40 10.70 -2.23
CA GLY A 128 -15.38 11.49 -0.99
C GLY A 128 -14.78 10.77 0.22
N ILE A 129 -14.08 9.65 0.03
CA ILE A 129 -13.57 8.81 1.13
C ILE A 129 -12.24 9.39 1.65
N PRO A 130 -12.10 9.70 2.96
CA PRO A 130 -10.83 10.15 3.52
C PRO A 130 -9.73 9.08 3.37
N LEU A 131 -8.54 9.50 2.95
CA LEU A 131 -7.40 8.62 2.64
C LEU A 131 -6.17 9.02 3.43
N VAL A 132 -5.54 8.03 4.06
CA VAL A 132 -4.15 8.08 4.53
C VAL A 132 -3.33 7.13 3.67
N PHE A 133 -2.24 7.61 3.08
CA PHE A 133 -1.39 6.79 2.22
C PHE A 133 -0.48 5.89 3.05
N LYS A 134 -0.51 4.58 2.76
CA LYS A 134 0.27 3.56 3.47
C LYS A 134 1.37 2.97 2.60
N SER A 135 2.62 2.98 3.08
CA SER A 135 3.63 2.02 2.62
C SER A 135 4.64 1.68 3.71
N SER A 136 5.45 0.64 3.51
CA SER A 136 6.54 0.25 4.43
C SER A 136 7.89 0.54 3.79
N PHE A 137 8.79 1.21 4.51
CA PHE A 137 10.18 1.40 4.08
C PHE A 137 11.06 0.14 4.30
N ASP A 138 10.66 -0.74 5.21
CA ASP A 138 11.31 -2.03 5.51
C ASP A 138 10.27 -3.10 5.84
N LYS A 139 10.58 -4.37 5.52
CA LYS A 139 9.83 -5.57 5.91
C LYS A 139 10.73 -6.45 6.77
N ALA A 140 10.91 -6.09 8.04
CA ALA A 140 11.84 -6.77 8.94
C ALA A 140 11.52 -8.26 9.25
N ASN A 141 10.30 -8.73 8.90
CA ASN A 141 9.79 -10.05 9.19
C ASN A 141 9.77 -11.01 7.98
N ARG A 142 10.80 -10.97 7.12
CA ARG A 142 10.99 -11.94 6.03
C ARG A 142 11.60 -13.25 6.56
N THR A 143 11.09 -14.39 6.08
CA THR A 143 11.63 -15.72 6.39
C THR A 143 12.96 -16.04 5.69
N SER A 144 13.32 -15.29 4.65
CA SER A 144 14.59 -15.40 3.94
C SER A 144 15.30 -14.06 3.93
N SER A 145 16.59 -14.06 4.28
CA SER A 145 17.47 -12.89 4.22
C SER A 145 17.71 -12.37 2.79
N LYS A 146 17.44 -13.20 1.77
CA LYS A 146 17.57 -12.84 0.35
C LYS A 146 16.32 -12.13 -0.22
N SER A 147 15.21 -12.09 0.53
CA SER A 147 13.99 -11.43 0.07
C SER A 147 14.12 -9.91 0.09
N PHE A 148 13.62 -9.22 -0.93
CA PHE A 148 13.53 -7.76 -0.92
C PHE A 148 12.70 -7.27 0.28
N ARG A 149 13.26 -6.25 0.95
CA ARG A 149 12.74 -5.67 2.19
C ARG A 149 12.22 -4.24 2.02
N GLY A 150 12.62 -3.52 0.99
CA GLY A 150 12.38 -2.08 0.83
C GLY A 150 13.70 -1.30 0.70
N PRO A 151 13.64 0.02 0.47
CA PRO A 151 14.82 0.87 0.31
C PRO A 151 15.50 1.25 1.64
N GLY A 152 14.93 0.85 2.79
CA GLY A 152 15.38 1.26 4.11
C GLY A 152 14.85 2.63 4.52
N MET A 153 15.04 2.99 5.79
CA MET A 153 14.37 4.12 6.43
C MET A 153 14.70 5.47 5.78
N VAL A 154 15.98 5.78 5.53
CA VAL A 154 16.41 7.10 5.02
C VAL A 154 15.79 7.40 3.66
N GLU A 155 15.83 6.45 2.73
CA GLU A 155 15.30 6.67 1.37
C GLU A 155 13.78 6.49 1.32
N GLY A 156 13.23 5.52 2.06
CA GLY A 156 11.80 5.33 2.17
C GLY A 156 11.06 6.54 2.75
N LEU A 157 11.65 7.23 3.75
CA LEU A 157 11.06 8.45 4.31
C LEU A 157 11.06 9.62 3.33
N LYS A 158 12.13 9.83 2.55
CA LYS A 158 12.14 10.85 1.47
C LYS A 158 11.05 10.59 0.43
N ILE A 159 10.86 9.33 0.03
CA ILE A 159 9.82 8.95 -0.93
C ILE A 159 8.42 9.20 -0.37
N LEU A 160 8.19 8.90 0.92
CA LEU A 160 6.91 9.17 1.58
C LEU A 160 6.65 10.68 1.80
N GLU A 161 7.69 11.47 2.07
CA GLU A 161 7.62 12.93 2.14
C GLU A 161 7.25 13.54 0.78
N LYS A 162 7.84 13.04 -0.32
CA LYS A 162 7.43 13.43 -1.68
C LYS A 162 5.96 13.13 -1.98
N VAL A 163 5.43 11.98 -1.54
CA VAL A 163 3.98 11.68 -1.64
C VAL A 163 3.15 12.69 -0.86
N LYS A 164 3.55 12.97 0.38
CA LYS A 164 2.85 13.89 1.28
C LYS A 164 2.71 15.27 0.65
N ILE A 165 3.83 15.82 0.14
CA ILE A 165 3.88 17.14 -0.49
C ILE A 165 3.13 17.16 -1.84
N ALA A 166 3.40 16.20 -2.72
CA ALA A 166 2.86 16.22 -4.08
C ALA A 166 1.36 15.91 -4.16
N TYR A 167 0.82 15.19 -3.17
CA TYR A 167 -0.57 14.77 -3.18
C TYR A 167 -1.37 15.23 -1.97
N ASP A 168 -0.81 16.01 -1.03
CA ASP A 168 -1.52 16.46 0.18
C ASP A 168 -2.28 15.30 0.85
N LEU A 169 -1.52 14.24 1.17
CA LEU A 169 -2.04 13.02 1.79
C LEU A 169 -1.32 12.79 3.12
N PRO A 170 -2.04 12.57 4.23
CA PRO A 170 -1.41 12.11 5.45
C PRO A 170 -0.79 10.73 5.24
N ILE A 171 0.33 10.47 5.92
CA ILE A 171 1.17 9.28 5.74
C ILE A 171 1.07 8.34 6.93
N VAL A 172 0.98 7.03 6.65
CA VAL A 172 1.14 5.95 7.64
C VAL A 172 2.22 4.95 7.22
N THR A 173 3.19 4.69 8.10
CA THR A 173 4.24 3.67 7.91
C THR A 173 4.52 2.93 9.22
N ASP A 174 5.03 1.71 9.13
CA ASP A 174 5.39 0.87 10.27
C ASP A 174 6.84 1.03 10.75
N VAL A 175 7.01 1.01 12.07
CA VAL A 175 8.31 0.95 12.77
C VAL A 175 8.54 -0.44 13.35
N HIS A 176 9.81 -0.86 13.38
CA HIS A 176 10.23 -2.16 13.90
C HIS A 176 11.12 -2.04 15.16
N GLU A 177 11.73 -0.86 15.38
CA GLU A 177 12.64 -0.58 16.50
C GLU A 177 12.39 0.82 17.05
N ALA A 178 12.61 1.03 18.36
CA ALA A 178 12.34 2.29 19.04
C ALA A 178 13.11 3.49 18.45
N ILE A 179 14.34 3.27 17.96
CA ILE A 179 15.17 4.31 17.33
C ILE A 179 14.57 4.86 16.03
N GLN A 180 13.62 4.13 15.42
CA GLN A 180 12.96 4.52 14.17
C GLN A 180 11.81 5.51 14.43
N CYS A 181 11.27 5.56 15.66
CA CYS A 181 10.08 6.35 15.97
C CYS A 181 10.27 7.85 15.73
N GLU A 182 11.36 8.45 16.23
CA GLU A 182 11.62 9.88 16.06
C GLU A 182 11.80 10.31 14.58
N PRO A 183 12.69 9.69 13.77
CA PRO A 183 12.83 10.07 12.36
C PRO A 183 11.57 9.78 11.53
N VAL A 184 10.86 8.67 11.80
CA VAL A 184 9.58 8.38 11.14
C VAL A 184 8.52 9.43 11.51
N GLY A 185 8.46 9.84 12.77
CA GLY A 185 7.55 10.88 13.26
C GLY A 185 7.79 12.28 12.68
N LYS A 186 8.92 12.55 12.00
CA LYS A 186 9.13 13.81 11.28
C LYS A 186 8.34 13.88 9.97
N VAL A 187 8.06 12.73 9.36
CA VAL A 187 7.36 12.62 8.05
C VAL A 187 5.95 12.05 8.21
N ALA A 188 5.79 10.97 8.97
CA ALA A 188 4.53 10.26 9.11
C ALA A 188 3.58 10.96 10.10
N ASP A 189 2.29 10.99 9.75
CA ASP A 189 1.22 11.49 10.62
C ASP A 189 0.68 10.39 11.54
N ILE A 190 0.77 9.14 11.07
CA ILE A 190 0.41 7.95 11.82
C ILE A 190 1.60 6.97 11.85
N ILE A 191 2.02 6.57 13.05
CA ILE A 191 3.03 5.51 13.25
C ILE A 191 2.30 4.19 13.48
N GLN A 192 2.57 3.19 12.64
CA GLN A 192 1.98 1.86 12.76
C GLN A 192 2.89 0.90 13.54
N ILE A 193 2.32 0.19 14.51
CA ILE A 193 3.00 -0.86 15.26
C ILE A 193 2.62 -2.23 14.66
N PRO A 194 3.59 -3.02 14.15
CA PRO A 194 3.33 -4.36 13.62
C PRO A 194 2.71 -5.31 14.65
N ALA A 195 1.89 -6.25 14.19
CA ALA A 195 1.16 -7.20 15.04
C ALA A 195 2.08 -8.03 15.98
N PHE A 196 3.27 -8.40 15.52
CA PHE A 196 4.26 -9.12 16.33
C PHE A 196 4.91 -8.25 17.42
N LEU A 197 4.86 -6.92 17.29
CA LEU A 197 5.48 -5.96 18.19
C LEU A 197 4.46 -5.22 19.08
N CYS A 198 3.18 -5.55 19.00
CA CYS A 198 2.09 -4.86 19.71
C CYS A 198 2.18 -4.89 21.25
N ARG A 199 3.07 -5.71 21.83
CA ARG A 199 3.34 -5.79 23.28
C ARG A 199 4.74 -5.32 23.69
N GLN A 200 5.51 -4.71 22.77
CA GLN A 200 6.85 -4.20 23.06
C GLN A 200 6.76 -2.81 23.71
N THR A 201 6.76 -2.75 25.03
CA THR A 201 6.55 -1.52 25.82
C THR A 201 7.45 -0.37 25.36
N ASP A 202 8.75 -0.62 25.19
CA ASP A 202 9.71 0.42 24.81
C ASP A 202 9.44 1.01 23.42
N LEU A 203 8.98 0.18 22.48
CA LEU A 203 8.56 0.63 21.15
C LEU A 203 7.26 1.45 21.23
N LEU A 204 6.30 1.05 22.05
CA LEU A 204 5.06 1.79 22.27
C LEU A 204 5.32 3.15 22.93
N VAL A 205 6.20 3.19 23.93
CA VAL A 205 6.61 4.43 24.61
C VAL A 205 7.40 5.34 23.66
N ALA A 206 8.34 4.80 22.88
CA ALA A 206 9.08 5.58 21.88
C ALA A 206 8.15 6.15 20.80
N ALA A 207 7.16 5.38 20.34
CA ALA A 207 6.16 5.85 19.40
C ALA A 207 5.27 6.95 20.01
N ALA A 208 4.75 6.75 21.22
CA ALA A 208 3.92 7.74 21.91
C ALA A 208 4.64 9.08 22.16
N LYS A 209 5.94 9.05 22.48
CA LYS A 209 6.79 10.25 22.64
C LYS A 209 6.91 11.13 21.39
N THR A 210 6.54 10.63 20.20
CA THR A 210 6.54 11.43 18.96
C THR A 210 5.35 12.40 18.85
N GLY A 211 4.31 12.25 19.68
CA GLY A 211 3.06 13.01 19.55
C GLY A 211 2.24 12.69 18.30
N LYS A 212 2.59 11.65 17.53
CA LYS A 212 1.84 11.21 16.35
C LYS A 212 0.71 10.26 16.71
N ILE A 213 -0.23 10.09 15.78
CA ILE A 213 -1.32 9.11 15.91
C ILE A 213 -0.70 7.71 15.89
N ILE A 214 -1.03 6.84 16.84
CA ILE A 214 -0.50 5.47 16.89
C ILE A 214 -1.54 4.48 16.40
N ASN A 215 -1.19 3.69 15.38
CA ASN A 215 -2.00 2.61 14.83
C ASN A 215 -1.43 1.24 15.25
N ILE A 216 -2.00 0.63 16.30
CA ILE A 216 -1.53 -0.67 16.80
C ILE A 216 -2.29 -1.81 16.10
N LYS A 217 -1.58 -2.65 15.35
CA LYS A 217 -2.17 -3.89 14.82
C LYS A 217 -2.32 -4.93 15.92
N LYS A 218 -3.53 -5.48 16.11
CA LYS A 218 -3.78 -6.58 17.05
C LYS A 218 -2.87 -7.78 16.71
N GLY A 219 -2.12 -8.27 17.70
CA GLY A 219 -1.37 -9.52 17.56
C GLY A 219 -2.32 -10.69 17.29
N GLN A 220 -1.97 -11.60 16.37
CA GLN A 220 -2.77 -12.81 16.12
C GLN A 220 -2.83 -13.76 17.35
N PHE A 221 -1.89 -13.59 18.28
CA PHE A 221 -1.82 -14.25 19.59
C PHE A 221 -2.56 -13.48 20.71
N CYS A 222 -3.18 -12.35 20.39
CA CYS A 222 -3.95 -11.55 21.35
C CYS A 222 -5.44 -11.86 21.27
N ASP A 223 -6.06 -12.00 22.44
CA ASP A 223 -7.51 -12.11 22.59
C ASP A 223 -8.23 -10.83 22.13
N ASP A 224 -9.56 -10.87 22.08
CA ASP A 224 -10.37 -9.73 21.62
C ASP A 224 -10.51 -8.62 22.67
N LYS A 225 -10.05 -8.87 23.91
CA LYS A 225 -9.98 -7.85 24.96
C LYS A 225 -8.71 -7.01 24.86
N PHE A 226 -7.68 -7.48 24.16
CA PHE A 226 -6.40 -6.77 23.97
C PHE A 226 -6.54 -5.38 23.35
N SER A 227 -7.51 -5.17 22.45
CA SER A 227 -7.77 -3.85 21.86
C SER A 227 -8.42 -2.86 22.83
N GLY A 228 -8.77 -3.28 24.05
CA GLY A 228 -9.14 -2.41 25.16
C GLY A 228 -10.49 -1.70 24.99
N LYS A 229 -11.50 -2.12 25.76
CA LYS A 229 -12.63 -1.23 26.13
C LYS A 229 -12.25 -0.19 27.21
N GLY A 230 -10.99 -0.15 27.63
CA GLY A 230 -10.47 0.76 28.65
C GLY A 230 -9.51 1.78 28.05
N SER A 231 -9.77 3.05 28.31
CA SER A 231 -8.81 4.13 28.16
C SER A 231 -7.57 3.84 29.03
N VAL A 232 -6.44 3.50 28.41
CA VAL A 232 -5.18 3.30 29.14
C VAL A 232 -4.64 4.67 29.55
N SER A 233 -5.01 5.09 30.76
CA SER A 233 -4.47 6.29 31.40
C SER A 233 -3.02 6.05 31.83
N TRP A 234 -2.09 6.30 30.90
CA TRP A 234 -0.68 6.44 31.24
C TRP A 234 -0.50 7.77 31.97
N LYS A 235 -0.48 7.73 33.31
CA LYS A 235 0.06 8.83 34.10
C LYS A 235 1.59 8.75 34.06
N SER A 236 2.21 9.89 33.76
CA SER A 236 3.65 10.15 33.88
C SER A 236 4.11 10.05 35.34
#